data_AF-A0A452Y4Q2-F1
#
_entry.id   AF-A0A452Y4Q2-F1
#
_cell.length_a   1.000
_cell.length_b   1.000
_cell.length_c   1.000
_cell.angle_alpha   90.00
_cell.angle_beta   90.00
_cell.angle_gamma   90.00
#
_symmetry.space_group_name_H-M   'P 1'
#
loop_
_entity.id
_entity.type
_entity.pdbx_description
1 polymer ?
#
loop_
_entity_poly.entity_id
_entity_poly.type
_entity_poly.pdbx_seq_one_letter_code
_entity_poly.pdbx_strand_id
1 'polypeptide(L)'
;SALPVIAFGEQLSKDTDGTLTTVETLASTAICGIIHSVLGGQPLLIVGVAEPTIIMYTYLYNFAKNQPNLGERLFLAWAGWVCIWTAVMLFLMAMFNAAAALNRFTRFAGELFGMLITILFMQEAIKGMLSEFSVPEGKDQSLPIYQFQWVYINGLLGIIFSMGLLYTALKSRSARSSLYGAGWLRNVIADYGVPLMVILWTALSYSLPTKIPSGVPRRLFTPLPWEPKSLQHWTVAKELFSVPLAYILLAIVPAMMVAGLYFFDHSVASQMAQQKEFNLKNPSAYHYDILVLSFSV
;
A
#
# COMPACT_ATOMS: atom_id res chain seq x y z
N SER A 1 10.27 1.24 -2.84
CA SER A 1 9.06 1.18 -1.99
C SER A 1 7.97 2.16 -2.38
N ALA A 2 8.26 3.28 -3.06
CA ALA A 2 7.22 4.29 -3.34
C ALA A 2 6.12 3.83 -4.33
N LEU A 3 6.46 3.07 -5.38
CA LEU A 3 5.48 2.69 -6.42
C LEU A 3 4.31 1.85 -5.87
N PRO A 4 4.53 0.77 -5.08
CA PRO A 4 3.42 0.03 -4.46
C PRO A 4 2.59 0.90 -3.51
N VAL A 5 3.23 1.76 -2.72
CA VAL A 5 2.53 2.65 -1.78
C VAL A 5 1.62 3.63 -2.51
N ILE A 6 2.06 4.16 -3.66
CA ILE A 6 1.23 5.04 -4.49
C ILE A 6 0.05 4.27 -5.09
N ALA A 7 0.27 3.07 -5.62
CA ALA A 7 -0.79 2.24 -6.19
C ALA A 7 -1.84 1.85 -5.13
N PHE A 8 -1.38 1.45 -3.96
CA PHE A 8 -2.22 1.10 -2.82
C PHE A 8 -2.93 2.29 -2.19
N GLY A 9 -2.28 3.44 -2.11
CA GLY A 9 -2.92 4.67 -1.65
C GLY A 9 -4.03 5.13 -2.60
N GLU A 10 -3.86 4.95 -3.91
CA GLU A 10 -4.91 5.22 -4.90
C GLU A 10 -6.08 4.24 -4.76
N GLN A 11 -5.79 2.94 -4.57
CA GLN A 11 -6.81 1.93 -4.32
C GLN A 11 -7.61 2.26 -3.06
N LEU A 12 -6.92 2.60 -1.97
CA LEU A 12 -7.55 3.02 -0.72
C LEU A 12 -8.39 4.27 -0.90
N SER A 13 -7.92 5.25 -1.68
CA SER A 13 -8.69 6.46 -1.99
C SER A 13 -9.95 6.18 -2.80
N LYS A 14 -9.94 5.18 -3.69
CA LYS A 14 -11.13 4.78 -4.45
C LYS A 14 -12.13 4.05 -3.55
N ASP A 15 -11.64 3.13 -2.73
CA ASP A 15 -12.48 2.29 -1.88
C ASP A 15 -13.08 3.03 -0.67
N THR A 16 -12.49 4.17 -0.28
CA THR A 16 -12.92 4.99 0.86
C THR A 16 -13.57 6.31 0.46
N ASP A 17 -14.08 6.42 -0.77
CA ASP A 17 -14.70 7.63 -1.35
C ASP A 17 -13.83 8.91 -1.23
N GLY A 18 -12.50 8.76 -1.17
CA GLY A 18 -11.54 9.85 -1.01
C GLY A 18 -11.33 10.33 0.42
N THR A 19 -11.84 9.62 1.43
CA THR A 19 -11.57 9.93 2.84
C THR A 19 -10.15 9.58 3.27
N LEU A 20 -9.54 8.52 2.73
CA LEU A 20 -8.12 8.22 2.92
C LEU A 20 -7.37 8.37 1.59
N THR A 21 -6.38 9.26 1.55
CA THR A 21 -5.69 9.60 0.31
C THR A 21 -4.31 8.96 0.19
N THR A 22 -3.78 8.94 -1.04
CA THR A 22 -2.42 8.44 -1.32
C THR A 22 -1.33 9.15 -0.53
N VAL A 23 -1.54 10.43 -0.17
CA VAL A 23 -0.59 11.22 0.61
C VAL A 23 -0.46 10.73 2.04
N GLU A 24 -1.57 10.34 2.68
CA GLU A 24 -1.53 9.78 4.04
C GLU A 24 -0.84 8.42 4.06
N THR A 25 -1.10 7.60 3.03
CA THR A 25 -0.45 6.30 2.87
C THR A 25 1.07 6.46 2.71
N LEU A 26 1.50 7.47 1.93
CA LEU A 26 2.91 7.85 1.78
C LEU A 26 3.51 8.39 3.08
N ALA A 27 2.80 9.28 3.78
CA ALA A 27 3.24 9.86 5.03
C ALA A 27 3.40 8.78 6.12
N SER A 28 2.43 7.89 6.25
CA SER A 28 2.47 6.73 7.14
C SER A 28 3.69 5.85 6.83
N THR A 29 3.87 5.46 5.56
CA THR A 29 5.02 4.63 5.16
C THR A 29 6.36 5.33 5.41
N ALA A 30 6.45 6.64 5.18
CA ALA A 30 7.66 7.41 5.42
C ALA A 30 8.00 7.52 6.90
N ILE A 31 7.01 7.87 7.75
CA ILE A 31 7.19 8.00 9.20
C ILE A 31 7.54 6.63 9.81
N CYS A 32 6.78 5.58 9.49
CA CYS A 32 7.05 4.23 9.98
C CYS A 32 8.41 3.72 9.49
N GLY A 33 8.79 4.01 8.25
CA GLY A 33 10.11 3.68 7.72
C GLY A 33 11.26 4.40 8.44
N ILE A 34 11.11 5.69 8.78
CA ILE A 34 12.10 6.43 9.57
C ILE A 34 12.19 5.84 10.98
N ILE A 35 11.07 5.62 11.66
CA ILE A 35 11.04 5.05 13.01
C ILE A 35 11.70 3.66 13.01
N HIS A 36 11.35 2.79 12.06
CA HIS A 36 11.89 1.43 11.98
C HIS A 36 13.37 1.42 11.56
N SER A 37 13.83 2.36 10.74
CA SER A 37 15.26 2.44 10.39
C SER A 37 16.15 2.91 11.54
N VAL A 38 15.61 3.73 12.46
CA VAL A 38 16.34 4.24 13.63
C VAL A 38 16.24 3.30 14.82
N LEU A 39 15.05 2.76 15.07
CA LEU A 39 14.74 1.98 16.26
C LEU A 39 14.60 0.48 16.00
N GLY A 40 14.48 0.01 14.76
CA GLY A 40 14.30 -1.41 14.45
C GLY A 40 15.60 -2.22 14.59
N GLY A 41 15.46 -3.47 14.98
CA GLY A 41 16.55 -4.44 15.02
C GLY A 41 16.93 -4.99 13.63
N GLN A 42 16.01 -4.97 12.65
CA GLN A 42 16.27 -5.36 11.27
C GLN A 42 15.98 -4.22 10.27
N PRO A 43 16.95 -3.32 10.01
CA PRO A 43 16.75 -2.16 9.11
C PRO A 43 16.60 -2.54 7.62
N LEU A 44 16.83 -3.80 7.24
CA LEU A 44 16.55 -4.31 5.90
C LEU A 44 15.04 -4.53 5.65
N LEU A 45 14.24 -4.59 6.72
CA LEU A 45 12.80 -4.75 6.61
C LEU A 45 12.17 -3.42 6.20
N ILE A 46 11.49 -3.43 5.05
CA ILE A 46 10.77 -2.28 4.55
C ILE A 46 9.35 -2.35 5.07
N VAL A 47 9.04 -1.52 6.06
CA VAL A 47 7.67 -1.34 6.54
C VAL A 47 6.91 -0.50 5.51
N GLY A 48 5.71 -0.93 5.15
CA GLY A 48 4.83 -0.22 4.23
C GLY A 48 3.44 -0.80 4.26
N VAL A 49 2.53 -0.17 3.53
CA VAL A 49 1.14 -0.63 3.44
C VAL A 49 1.07 -1.85 2.52
N ALA A 50 0.44 -2.92 3.02
CA ALA A 50 0.17 -4.14 2.28
C ALA A 50 -1.31 -4.22 1.90
N GLU A 51 -1.60 -4.97 0.83
CA GLU A 51 -2.97 -5.17 0.33
C GLU A 51 -3.96 -5.65 1.41
N PRO A 52 -3.63 -6.63 2.27
CA PRO A 52 -4.55 -7.05 3.33
C PRO A 52 -4.93 -5.91 4.28
N THR A 53 -4.03 -4.95 4.50
CA THR A 53 -4.32 -3.75 5.30
C THR A 53 -5.38 -2.90 4.60
N ILE A 54 -5.27 -2.69 3.29
CA ILE A 54 -6.25 -1.91 2.52
C ILE A 54 -7.62 -2.55 2.60
N ILE A 55 -7.71 -3.87 2.39
CA ILE A 55 -8.98 -4.61 2.48
C ILE A 55 -9.62 -4.43 3.87
N MET A 56 -8.80 -4.48 4.93
CA MET A 56 -9.25 -4.19 6.29
C MET A 56 -9.81 -2.78 6.45
N TYR A 57 -9.11 -1.76 5.95
CA TYR A 57 -9.58 -0.37 5.98
C TYR A 57 -10.86 -0.16 5.15
N THR A 58 -10.97 -0.78 3.98
CA THR A 58 -12.19 -0.78 3.16
C THR A 58 -13.37 -1.42 3.89
N TYR A 59 -13.14 -2.53 4.60
CA TYR A 59 -14.17 -3.15 5.42
C TYR A 59 -14.59 -2.25 6.59
N LEU A 60 -13.63 -1.64 7.30
CA LEU A 60 -13.91 -0.69 8.37
C LEU A 60 -14.71 0.51 7.85
N TYR A 61 -14.35 1.04 6.69
CA TYR A 61 -15.05 2.16 6.07
C TYR A 61 -16.50 1.80 5.71
N ASN A 62 -16.71 0.67 5.04
CA ASN A 62 -18.05 0.17 4.72
C ASN A 62 -18.88 -0.12 5.97
N PHE A 63 -18.25 -0.65 7.03
CA PHE A 63 -18.92 -0.85 8.31
C PHE A 63 -19.35 0.48 8.92
N ALA A 64 -18.47 1.48 8.97
CA ALA A 64 -18.76 2.80 9.52
C ALA A 64 -19.88 3.52 8.75
N LYS A 65 -19.86 3.44 7.41
CA LYS A 65 -20.87 4.04 6.51
C LYS A 65 -22.26 3.45 6.70
N ASN A 66 -22.35 2.15 6.97
CA ASN A 66 -23.62 1.44 7.18
C ASN A 66 -24.22 1.63 8.59
N GLN A 67 -23.49 2.26 9.52
CA GLN A 67 -23.94 2.45 10.90
C GLN A 67 -24.51 3.86 11.10
N PRO A 68 -25.75 4.00 11.61
CA PRO A 68 -26.44 5.28 11.72
C PRO A 68 -25.79 6.28 12.70
N ASN A 69 -25.00 5.79 13.65
CA ASN A 69 -24.41 6.60 14.73
C ASN A 69 -22.93 6.98 14.48
N LEU A 70 -22.28 6.38 13.49
CA LEU A 70 -20.86 6.63 13.18
C LEU A 70 -20.74 7.55 11.96
N GLY A 71 -21.42 7.18 10.87
CA GLY A 71 -21.35 7.88 9.59
C GLY A 71 -19.93 7.94 9.01
N GLU A 72 -19.81 8.56 7.85
CA GLU A 72 -18.53 8.76 7.14
C GLU A 72 -17.57 9.67 7.92
N ARG A 73 -18.12 10.64 8.67
CA ARG A 73 -17.34 11.65 9.39
C ARG A 73 -16.54 11.07 10.58
N LEU A 74 -17.09 10.11 11.33
CA LEU A 74 -16.40 9.53 12.50
C LEU A 74 -15.58 8.29 12.16
N PHE A 75 -15.50 7.88 10.88
CA PHE A 75 -14.70 6.74 10.45
C PHE A 75 -13.23 6.87 10.88
N LEU A 76 -12.61 8.04 10.66
CA LEU A 76 -11.21 8.27 11.01
C LEU A 76 -10.97 8.16 12.53
N ALA A 77 -11.89 8.69 13.34
CA ALA A 77 -11.82 8.61 14.80
C ALA A 77 -11.99 7.15 15.28
N TRP A 78 -12.89 6.38 14.67
CA TRP A 78 -13.07 4.97 14.98
C TRP A 78 -11.87 4.12 14.55
N ALA A 79 -11.29 4.38 13.38
CA ALA A 79 -10.05 3.76 12.94
C ALA A 79 -8.90 4.03 13.93
N GLY A 80 -8.83 5.23 14.50
CA GLY A 80 -7.89 5.56 15.58
C GLY A 80 -8.04 4.66 16.82
N TRP A 81 -9.28 4.36 17.25
CA TRP A 81 -9.51 3.40 18.34
C TRP A 81 -9.12 1.97 17.97
N VAL A 82 -9.36 1.55 16.73
CA VAL A 82 -8.88 0.25 16.22
C VAL A 82 -7.36 0.19 16.29
N CYS A 83 -6.64 1.25 15.89
CA CYS A 83 -5.18 1.33 16.00
C CYS A 83 -4.71 1.27 17.45
N ILE A 84 -5.33 2.00 18.38
CA ILE A 84 -4.98 1.97 19.81
C ILE A 84 -5.11 0.54 20.37
N TRP A 85 -6.23 -0.14 20.11
CA TRP A 85 -6.40 -1.54 20.54
C TRP A 85 -5.40 -2.48 19.87
N THR A 86 -5.09 -2.25 18.60
CA THR A 86 -4.09 -3.03 17.85
C THR A 86 -2.70 -2.86 18.47
N ALA A 87 -2.30 -1.63 18.80
CA ALA A 87 -1.03 -1.31 19.46
C ALA A 87 -0.93 -2.00 20.83
N VAL A 88 -1.99 -1.95 21.64
CA VAL A 88 -2.04 -2.65 22.94
C VAL A 88 -1.90 -4.17 22.75
N MET A 89 -2.61 -4.76 21.79
CA MET A 89 -2.53 -6.20 21.52
C MET A 89 -1.13 -6.63 21.03
N LEU A 90 -0.53 -5.86 20.12
CA LEU A 90 0.83 -6.11 19.64
C LEU A 90 1.88 -5.96 20.76
N PHE A 91 1.72 -4.97 21.64
CA PHE A 91 2.55 -4.80 22.82
C PHE A 91 2.45 -6.00 23.76
N LEU A 92 1.23 -6.48 24.05
CA LEU A 92 1.02 -7.69 24.85
C LEU A 92 1.64 -8.92 24.18
N MET A 93 1.48 -9.09 22.87
CA MET A 93 2.10 -10.18 22.12
C MET A 93 3.64 -10.14 22.17
N ALA A 94 4.24 -8.95 22.11
CA ALA A 94 5.68 -8.76 22.25
C ALA A 94 6.16 -9.21 23.64
N MET A 95 5.44 -8.84 24.71
CA MET A 95 5.75 -9.21 26.09
C MET A 95 5.57 -10.72 26.37
N PHE A 96 4.54 -11.35 25.82
CA PHE A 96 4.23 -12.77 26.05
C PHE A 96 4.99 -13.74 25.12
N ASN A 97 6.08 -13.31 24.50
CA ASN A 97 6.90 -14.16 23.63
C ASN A 97 6.10 -14.82 22.49
N ALA A 98 5.18 -14.08 21.86
CA ALA A 98 4.42 -14.57 20.70
C ALA A 98 5.37 -14.95 19.54
N ALA A 99 6.55 -14.35 19.46
CA ALA A 99 7.57 -14.67 18.46
C ALA A 99 8.09 -16.13 18.58
N ALA A 100 7.84 -16.86 19.67
CA ALA A 100 8.09 -18.31 19.69
C ALA A 100 7.25 -19.07 18.64
N ALA A 101 6.08 -18.54 18.24
CA ALA A 101 5.27 -19.09 17.17
C ALA A 101 5.99 -19.04 15.80
N LEU A 102 6.94 -18.13 15.62
CA LEU A 102 7.75 -18.00 14.40
C LEU A 102 8.56 -19.26 14.13
N ASN A 103 9.11 -19.88 15.16
CA ASN A 103 9.94 -21.08 15.00
C ASN A 103 9.14 -22.29 14.48
N ARG A 104 7.81 -22.22 14.51
CA ARG A 104 6.92 -23.24 13.93
C ARG A 104 6.66 -23.00 12.44
N PHE A 105 6.92 -21.80 11.93
CA PHE A 105 6.72 -21.46 10.54
C PHE A 105 7.87 -22.04 9.69
N THR A 106 7.53 -22.90 8.74
CA THR A 106 8.51 -23.63 7.93
C THR A 106 8.83 -22.86 6.65
N ARG A 107 9.97 -23.17 6.01
CA ARG A 107 10.35 -22.63 4.70
C ARG A 107 9.23 -22.81 3.66
N PHE A 108 8.58 -23.97 3.67
CA PHE A 108 7.46 -24.27 2.77
C PHE A 108 6.29 -23.30 2.95
N ALA A 109 5.93 -22.97 4.20
CA ALA A 109 4.88 -22.00 4.49
C ALA A 109 5.25 -20.59 4.00
N GLY A 110 6.53 -20.20 4.12
CA GLY A 110 7.03 -18.92 3.58
C GLY A 110 6.99 -18.83 2.06
N GLU A 111 7.39 -19.90 1.36
CA GLU A 111 7.33 -19.96 -0.10
C GLU A 111 5.90 -19.94 -0.63
N LEU A 112 4.97 -20.67 0.03
CA LEU A 112 3.54 -20.63 -0.30
C LEU A 112 2.93 -19.24 -0.06
N PHE A 113 3.32 -18.57 1.02
CA PHE A 113 2.83 -17.22 1.31
C PHE A 113 3.34 -16.21 0.28
N GLY A 114 4.62 -16.27 -0.08
CA GLY A 114 5.18 -15.44 -1.15
C GLY A 114 4.49 -15.67 -2.50
N MET A 115 4.14 -16.93 -2.82
CA MET A 115 3.35 -17.27 -4.00
C MET A 115 1.95 -16.67 -3.95
N LEU A 116 1.26 -16.78 -2.80
CA LEU A 116 -0.08 -16.21 -2.61
C LEU A 116 -0.08 -14.70 -2.84
N ILE A 117 0.84 -13.97 -2.21
CA ILE A 117 0.99 -12.52 -2.38
C ILE A 117 1.26 -12.16 -3.85
N THR A 118 2.10 -12.95 -4.55
CA THR A 118 2.39 -12.72 -5.97
C THR A 118 1.14 -12.89 -6.85
N ILE A 119 0.31 -13.90 -6.58
CA ILE A 119 -0.94 -14.14 -7.32
C ILE A 119 -1.95 -13.02 -7.05
N LEU A 120 -2.12 -12.60 -5.79
CA LEU A 120 -3.01 -11.50 -5.42
C LEU A 120 -2.61 -10.19 -6.10
N PHE A 121 -1.32 -9.84 -6.04
CA PHE A 121 -0.80 -8.67 -6.75
C PHE A 121 -1.05 -8.71 -8.27
N MET A 122 -0.91 -9.89 -8.89
CA MET A 122 -1.18 -10.06 -10.31
C MET A 122 -2.67 -9.87 -10.63
N GLN A 123 -3.55 -10.40 -9.77
CA GLN A 123 -5.00 -10.23 -9.90
C GLN A 123 -5.41 -8.76 -9.78
N GLU A 124 -4.90 -8.03 -8.78
CA GLU A 124 -5.19 -6.60 -8.61
C GLU A 124 -4.62 -5.76 -9.76
N ALA A 125 -3.44 -6.11 -10.29
CA ALA A 125 -2.91 -5.46 -11.49
C ALA A 125 -3.84 -5.66 -12.71
N ILE A 126 -4.39 -6.86 -12.90
CA ILE A 126 -5.36 -7.16 -13.98
C ILE A 126 -6.67 -6.40 -13.75
N LYS A 127 -7.19 -6.40 -12.53
CA LYS A 127 -8.41 -5.66 -12.16
C LYS A 127 -8.24 -4.16 -12.37
N GLY A 128 -7.08 -3.61 -12.01
CA GLY A 128 -6.70 -2.23 -12.28
C GLY A 128 -6.70 -1.90 -13.79
N MET A 129 -6.11 -2.77 -14.62
CA MET A 129 -6.15 -2.60 -16.08
C MET A 129 -7.57 -2.68 -16.65
N LEU A 130 -8.41 -3.60 -16.14
CA LEU A 130 -9.80 -3.74 -16.58
C LEU A 130 -10.67 -2.55 -16.14
N SER A 131 -10.41 -1.98 -14.96
CA SER A 131 -11.13 -0.82 -14.46
C SER A 131 -11.01 0.42 -15.36
N GLU A 132 -9.95 0.51 -16.16
CA GLU A 132 -9.76 1.59 -17.14
C GLU A 132 -10.73 1.51 -18.32
N PHE A 133 -11.32 0.35 -18.58
CA PHE A 133 -12.39 0.17 -19.59
C PHE A 133 -13.78 0.50 -19.03
N SER A 134 -13.90 0.76 -17.73
CA SER A 134 -15.17 1.06 -17.07
C SER A 134 -15.30 2.56 -16.82
N VAL A 135 -16.54 3.06 -16.87
CA VAL A 135 -16.84 4.44 -16.45
C VAL A 135 -16.77 4.50 -14.91
N PRO A 136 -16.10 5.49 -14.30
CA PRO A 136 -16.08 5.65 -12.85
C PRO A 136 -17.51 5.76 -12.30
N GLU A 137 -17.86 4.90 -11.35
CA GLU A 137 -19.15 4.95 -10.66
C GLU A 137 -19.30 6.30 -9.93
N GLY A 138 -20.42 6.99 -10.11
CA GLY A 138 -20.72 8.25 -9.40
C GLY A 138 -20.35 9.57 -10.11
N LYS A 139 -19.87 9.55 -11.36
CA LYS A 139 -19.69 10.78 -12.18
C LYS A 139 -20.76 10.90 -13.27
N ASP A 140 -21.22 12.13 -13.53
CA ASP A 140 -22.29 12.41 -14.50
C ASP A 140 -22.03 11.75 -15.86
N GLN A 141 -22.86 10.74 -16.19
CA GLN A 141 -22.80 9.98 -17.44
C GLN A 141 -23.06 10.84 -18.70
N SER A 142 -23.51 12.09 -18.52
CA SER A 142 -23.82 13.04 -19.58
C SER A 142 -22.59 13.79 -20.13
N LEU A 143 -21.41 13.66 -19.49
CA LEU A 143 -20.19 14.32 -19.97
C LEU A 143 -19.66 13.65 -21.26
N PRO A 144 -19.25 14.41 -22.29
CA PRO A 144 -18.74 13.89 -23.56
C PRO A 144 -17.45 13.05 -23.41
N ILE A 145 -16.82 13.10 -22.24
CA ILE A 145 -15.62 12.35 -21.84
C ILE A 145 -15.93 10.86 -21.62
N TYR A 146 -17.19 10.50 -21.30
CA TYR A 146 -17.62 9.12 -21.01
C TYR A 146 -18.32 8.42 -22.18
N GLN A 147 -18.25 9.00 -23.38
CA GLN A 147 -18.70 8.29 -24.58
C GLN A 147 -17.86 7.03 -24.79
N PHE A 148 -18.49 5.96 -25.28
CA PHE A 148 -17.88 4.65 -25.50
C PHE A 148 -16.53 4.73 -26.23
N GLN A 149 -16.40 5.63 -27.22
CA GLN A 149 -15.17 5.84 -27.98
C GLN A 149 -14.00 6.30 -27.10
N TRP A 150 -14.23 7.23 -26.17
CA TRP A 150 -13.18 7.75 -25.30
C TRP A 150 -12.80 6.74 -24.21
N VAL A 151 -13.76 6.06 -23.60
CA VAL A 151 -13.48 5.00 -22.61
C VAL A 151 -12.68 3.87 -23.24
N TYR A 152 -13.04 3.46 -24.46
CA TYR A 152 -12.31 2.42 -25.18
C TYR A 152 -10.88 2.84 -25.54
N ILE A 153 -10.68 4.08 -26.04
CA ILE A 153 -9.35 4.63 -26.31
C ILE A 153 -8.53 4.71 -25.01
N ASN A 154 -9.17 5.04 -23.89
CA ASN A 154 -8.52 5.14 -22.59
C ASN A 154 -8.03 3.78 -22.10
N GLY A 155 -8.90 2.78 -22.10
CA GLY A 155 -8.56 1.40 -21.73
C GLY A 155 -7.46 0.82 -22.60
N LEU A 156 -7.56 0.99 -23.93
CA LEU A 156 -6.55 0.49 -24.87
C LEU A 156 -5.19 1.17 -24.64
N LEU A 157 -5.17 2.48 -24.40
CA LEU A 157 -3.95 3.21 -24.06
C LEU A 157 -3.39 2.76 -22.71
N GLY A 158 -4.25 2.50 -21.71
CA GLY A 158 -3.88 1.95 -20.41
C GLY A 158 -3.19 0.59 -20.51
N ILE A 159 -3.71 -0.32 -21.34
CA ILE A 159 -3.05 -1.61 -21.62
C ILE A 159 -1.68 -1.40 -22.28
N ILE A 160 -1.58 -0.52 -23.28
CA ILE A 160 -0.32 -0.25 -23.97
C ILE A 160 0.73 0.28 -22.99
N PHE A 161 0.37 1.23 -22.13
CA PHE A 161 1.27 1.78 -21.13
C PHE A 161 1.68 0.75 -20.08
N SER A 162 0.73 -0.06 -19.57
CA SER A 162 0.99 -1.09 -18.57
C SER A 162 1.92 -2.19 -19.11
N MET A 163 1.57 -2.77 -20.26
CA MET A 163 2.37 -3.83 -20.89
C MET A 163 3.72 -3.30 -21.39
N GLY A 164 3.74 -2.07 -21.92
CA GLY A 164 4.96 -1.39 -22.33
C GLY A 164 5.92 -1.17 -21.16
N LEU A 165 5.43 -0.67 -20.03
CA LEU A 165 6.21 -0.51 -18.80
C LEU A 165 6.72 -1.86 -18.29
N LEU A 166 5.87 -2.88 -18.24
CA LEU A 166 6.26 -4.23 -17.79
C LEU A 166 7.39 -4.80 -18.67
N TYR A 167 7.21 -4.80 -19.99
CA TYR A 167 8.19 -5.35 -20.92
C TYR A 167 9.53 -4.61 -20.84
N THR A 168 9.50 -3.28 -20.82
CA THR A 168 10.72 -2.46 -20.75
C THR A 168 11.42 -2.57 -19.39
N ALA A 169 10.68 -2.66 -18.28
CA ALA A 169 11.24 -2.89 -16.96
C ALA A 169 11.91 -4.27 -16.84
N LEU A 170 11.29 -5.33 -17.36
CA LEU A 170 11.88 -6.68 -17.40
C LEU A 170 13.14 -6.71 -18.27
N LYS A 171 13.11 -6.05 -19.43
CA LYS A 171 14.28 -5.94 -20.31
C LYS A 171 15.42 -5.16 -19.66
N SER A 172 15.09 -4.11 -18.90
CA SER A 172 16.08 -3.34 -18.13
C SER A 172 16.76 -4.19 -17.05
N ARG A 173 15.99 -5.05 -16.35
CA ARG A 173 16.56 -6.00 -15.38
C ARG A 173 17.45 -7.06 -16.05
N SER A 174 17.05 -7.54 -17.23
CA SER A 174 17.84 -8.48 -18.05
C SER A 174 19.12 -7.84 -18.63
N ALA A 175 19.25 -6.50 -18.58
CA ALA A 175 20.45 -5.81 -19.01
C ALA A 175 21.69 -6.28 -18.23
N ARG A 176 21.56 -6.74 -16.97
CA ARG A 176 22.68 -7.24 -16.15
C ARG A 176 23.44 -8.41 -16.80
N SER A 177 22.76 -9.27 -17.55
CA SER A 177 23.36 -10.41 -18.28
C SER A 177 23.67 -10.10 -19.74
N SER A 178 23.40 -8.86 -20.21
CA SER A 178 23.71 -8.46 -21.58
C SER A 178 25.22 -8.48 -21.84
N LEU A 179 25.58 -8.98 -23.02
CA LEU A 179 26.96 -8.95 -23.56
C LEU A 179 27.37 -7.55 -24.03
N TYR A 180 26.41 -6.65 -24.23
CA TYR A 180 26.63 -5.31 -24.76
C TYR A 180 26.70 -4.28 -23.63
N GLY A 181 27.77 -3.49 -23.60
CA GLY A 181 27.95 -2.33 -22.72
C GLY A 181 29.06 -2.48 -21.68
N ALA A 182 29.55 -1.35 -21.16
CA ALA A 182 30.51 -1.32 -20.06
C ALA A 182 29.86 -1.82 -18.76
N GLY A 183 30.62 -2.58 -17.95
CA GLY A 183 30.10 -3.24 -16.75
C GLY A 183 29.43 -2.30 -15.73
N TRP A 184 29.97 -1.09 -15.55
CA TRP A 184 29.38 -0.07 -14.69
C TRP A 184 28.00 0.39 -15.20
N LEU A 185 27.92 0.78 -16.47
CA LEU A 185 26.68 1.31 -17.07
C LEU A 185 25.56 0.27 -17.04
N ARG A 186 25.92 -1.00 -17.25
CA ARG A 186 25.03 -2.15 -17.17
C ARG A 186 24.43 -2.34 -15.77
N ASN A 187 25.23 -2.19 -14.72
CA ASN A 187 24.76 -2.31 -13.35
C ASN A 187 23.82 -1.15 -12.99
N VAL A 188 24.15 0.09 -13.39
CA VAL A 188 23.28 1.26 -13.14
C VAL A 188 21.94 1.11 -13.84
N ILE A 189 21.92 0.66 -15.10
CA ILE A 189 20.67 0.43 -15.85
C ILE A 189 19.85 -0.69 -15.20
N ALA A 190 20.49 -1.78 -14.77
CA ALA A 190 19.78 -2.89 -14.12
C ALA A 190 19.20 -2.50 -12.76
N ASP A 191 19.92 -1.70 -11.96
CA ASP A 191 19.52 -1.34 -10.60
C ASP A 191 18.46 -0.22 -10.59
N TYR A 192 18.61 0.79 -11.44
CA TYR A 192 17.66 1.91 -11.58
C TYR A 192 16.65 1.71 -12.72
N GLY A 193 16.59 0.51 -13.30
CA GLY A 193 15.80 0.23 -14.50
C GLY A 193 14.31 0.48 -14.31
N VAL A 194 13.74 0.02 -13.19
CA VAL A 194 12.31 0.20 -12.89
C VAL A 194 11.93 1.69 -12.75
N PRO A 195 12.56 2.50 -11.86
CA PRO A 195 12.20 3.91 -11.74
C PRO A 195 12.49 4.71 -13.02
N LEU A 196 13.57 4.39 -13.75
CA LEU A 196 13.88 5.04 -15.02
C LEU A 196 12.79 4.78 -16.07
N MET A 197 12.29 3.54 -16.18
CA MET A 197 11.20 3.22 -17.11
C MET A 197 9.90 3.91 -16.71
N VAL A 198 9.60 4.04 -15.42
CA VAL A 198 8.43 4.83 -14.96
C VAL A 198 8.53 6.28 -15.43
N ILE A 199 9.69 6.91 -15.29
CA ILE A 199 9.90 8.29 -15.76
C ILE A 199 9.73 8.39 -17.28
N LEU A 200 10.32 7.48 -18.05
CA LEU A 200 10.23 7.48 -19.51
C LEU A 200 8.80 7.28 -20.01
N TRP A 201 8.07 6.30 -19.48
CA TRP A 201 6.68 6.05 -19.87
C TRP A 201 5.74 7.16 -19.41
N THR A 202 6.02 7.79 -18.27
CA THR A 202 5.30 8.99 -17.82
C THR A 202 5.56 10.15 -18.79
N ALA A 203 6.81 10.42 -19.17
CA ALA A 203 7.14 11.46 -20.13
C ALA A 203 6.49 11.22 -21.50
N LEU A 204 6.44 9.96 -21.96
CA LEU A 204 5.73 9.58 -23.19
C LEU A 204 4.22 9.85 -23.07
N SER A 205 3.62 9.58 -21.90
CA SER A 205 2.23 9.92 -21.61
C SER A 205 1.95 11.43 -21.68
N TYR A 206 2.89 12.26 -21.22
CA TYR A 206 2.80 13.72 -21.34
C TYR A 206 3.04 14.24 -22.76
N SER A 207 3.74 13.49 -23.61
CA SER A 207 4.07 13.89 -24.99
C SER A 207 2.95 13.63 -25.99
N LEU A 208 1.88 12.92 -25.59
CA LEU A 208 0.73 12.65 -26.45
C LEU A 208 -0.08 13.93 -26.72
N PRO A 209 -0.49 14.19 -27.99
CA PRO A 209 -1.06 15.48 -28.38
C PRO A 209 -2.35 15.86 -27.64
N THR A 210 -2.47 17.16 -27.39
CA THR A 210 -3.51 17.92 -26.66
C THR A 210 -4.95 17.80 -27.19
N LYS A 211 -5.22 16.89 -28.15
CA LYS A 211 -6.56 16.66 -28.72
C LYS A 211 -7.44 15.74 -27.87
N ILE A 212 -6.91 15.24 -26.76
CA ILE A 212 -7.68 14.48 -25.76
C ILE A 212 -8.27 15.51 -24.78
N PRO A 213 -9.60 15.60 -24.60
CA PRO A 213 -10.22 16.58 -23.73
C PRO A 213 -9.64 16.52 -22.31
N SER A 214 -9.46 17.68 -21.68
CA SER A 214 -8.81 17.91 -20.37
C SER A 214 -9.64 17.43 -19.18
N GLY A 215 -10.17 16.21 -19.25
CA GLY A 215 -10.99 15.59 -18.23
C GLY A 215 -10.71 14.11 -18.06
N VAL A 216 -9.53 13.67 -18.49
CA VAL A 216 -9.10 12.29 -18.31
C VAL A 216 -8.54 12.12 -16.89
N PRO A 217 -9.22 11.40 -15.98
CA PRO A 217 -8.66 11.02 -14.69
C PRO A 217 -7.68 9.84 -14.87
N ARG A 218 -6.63 10.02 -15.67
CA ARG A 218 -5.53 9.04 -15.87
C ARG A 218 -4.24 9.48 -15.20
N ARG A 219 -4.28 10.61 -14.48
CA ARG A 219 -3.17 11.15 -13.72
C ARG A 219 -3.58 11.09 -12.26
N LEU A 220 -2.73 10.46 -11.46
CA LEU A 220 -2.91 10.41 -10.02
C LEU A 220 -2.85 11.85 -9.49
N PHE A 221 -4.01 12.41 -9.16
CA PHE A 221 -4.10 13.73 -8.55
C PHE A 221 -4.00 13.54 -7.05
N THR A 222 -2.80 13.66 -6.52
CA THR A 222 -2.61 13.78 -5.08
C THR A 222 -2.87 15.23 -4.69
N PRO A 223 -3.82 15.52 -3.79
CA PRO A 223 -3.89 16.83 -3.16
C PRO A 223 -2.56 17.11 -2.46
N LEU A 224 -2.13 18.35 -2.40
CA LEU A 224 -0.90 18.67 -1.68
C LEU A 224 -1.10 18.41 -0.17
N PRO A 225 -0.07 17.97 0.59
CA PRO A 225 -0.19 17.72 2.03
C PRO A 225 -0.71 18.91 2.85
N TRP A 226 -0.54 20.12 2.33
CA TRP A 226 -0.97 21.39 2.95
C TRP A 226 -2.32 21.90 2.47
N GLU A 227 -3.05 21.13 1.65
CA GLU A 227 -4.42 21.50 1.27
C GLU A 227 -5.41 21.35 2.44
N PRO A 228 -6.44 22.22 2.52
CA PRO A 228 -7.39 22.23 3.64
C PRO A 228 -8.18 20.92 3.81
N LYS A 229 -8.35 20.14 2.73
CA LYS A 229 -8.94 18.79 2.81
C LYS A 229 -8.08 17.80 3.60
N SER A 230 -6.74 17.91 3.54
CA SER A 230 -5.82 17.03 4.29
C SER A 230 -5.64 17.50 5.74
N LEU A 231 -5.75 18.81 6.00
CA LEU A 231 -5.64 19.37 7.37
C LEU A 231 -6.76 18.92 8.32
N GLN A 232 -7.96 18.57 7.81
CA GLN A 232 -9.04 18.03 8.63
C GLN A 232 -8.69 16.69 9.30
N HIS A 233 -7.79 15.90 8.71
CA HIS A 233 -7.41 14.58 9.23
C HIS A 233 -6.48 14.66 10.44
N TRP A 234 -5.70 15.75 10.59
CA TRP A 234 -4.85 15.98 11.76
C TRP A 234 -5.65 16.39 13.01
N THR A 235 -6.89 16.85 12.84
CA THR A 235 -7.82 17.16 13.94
C THR A 235 -8.54 15.94 14.52
N VAL A 236 -8.35 14.74 13.97
CA VAL A 236 -9.00 13.49 14.42
C VAL A 236 -8.74 13.19 15.90
N ALA A 237 -7.59 13.59 16.45
CA ALA A 237 -7.30 13.44 17.88
C ALA A 237 -8.31 14.17 18.79
N LYS A 238 -8.94 15.26 18.31
CA LYS A 238 -9.99 15.99 19.03
C LYS A 238 -11.36 15.31 18.92
N GLU A 239 -11.61 14.60 17.82
CA GLU A 239 -12.87 13.88 17.59
C GLU A 239 -12.85 12.43 18.13
N LEU A 240 -11.70 11.95 18.63
CA LEU A 240 -11.53 10.60 19.17
C LEU A 240 -12.52 10.27 20.30
N PHE A 241 -12.77 11.24 21.18
CA PHE A 241 -13.69 11.09 22.32
C PHE A 241 -15.17 11.25 21.96
N SER A 242 -15.47 11.65 20.71
CA SER A 242 -16.85 11.80 20.23
C SER A 242 -17.46 10.47 19.77
N VAL A 243 -16.66 9.40 19.70
CA VAL A 243 -17.12 8.05 19.32
C VAL A 243 -17.91 7.43 20.47
N PRO A 244 -19.13 6.90 20.24
CA PRO A 244 -19.90 6.26 21.30
C PRO A 244 -19.16 5.06 21.90
N LEU A 245 -19.23 4.90 23.22
CA LEU A 245 -18.46 3.89 23.97
C LEU A 245 -18.71 2.45 23.48
N ALA A 246 -19.91 2.17 22.98
CA ALA A 246 -20.25 0.88 22.39
C ALA A 246 -19.39 0.54 21.16
N TYR A 247 -19.09 1.52 20.30
CA TYR A 247 -18.25 1.33 19.12
C TYR A 247 -16.76 1.25 19.47
N ILE A 248 -16.34 1.87 20.59
CA ILE A 248 -14.97 1.73 21.12
C ILE A 248 -14.72 0.29 21.58
N LEU A 249 -15.69 -0.35 22.24
CA LEU A 249 -15.59 -1.77 22.61
C LEU A 249 -15.71 -2.68 21.39
N LEU A 250 -16.59 -2.34 20.45
CA LEU A 250 -16.73 -3.10 19.20
C LEU A 250 -15.44 -3.08 18.37
N ALA A 251 -14.64 -2.00 18.46
CA ALA A 251 -13.35 -1.86 17.78
C ALA A 251 -12.31 -2.93 18.18
N ILE A 252 -12.49 -3.62 19.31
CA ILE A 252 -11.60 -4.70 19.74
C ILE A 252 -11.59 -5.87 18.74
N VAL A 253 -12.75 -6.18 18.13
CA VAL A 253 -12.88 -7.28 17.16
C VAL A 253 -12.04 -7.04 15.91
N PRO A 254 -12.20 -5.92 15.17
CA PRO A 254 -11.32 -5.63 14.04
C PRO A 254 -9.86 -5.42 14.48
N ALA A 255 -9.60 -4.84 15.65
CA ALA A 255 -8.24 -4.67 16.16
C ALA A 255 -7.52 -6.01 16.37
N MET A 256 -8.21 -7.04 16.86
CA MET A 256 -7.66 -8.39 16.97
C MET A 256 -7.28 -8.96 15.60
N MET A 257 -8.12 -8.74 14.58
CA MET A 257 -7.85 -9.18 13.21
C MET A 257 -6.64 -8.43 12.61
N VAL A 258 -6.57 -7.11 12.77
CA VAL A 258 -5.44 -6.29 12.29
C VAL A 258 -4.15 -6.68 13.03
N ALA A 259 -4.20 -6.86 14.35
CA ALA A 259 -3.03 -7.26 15.13
C ALA A 259 -2.49 -8.64 14.70
N GLY A 260 -3.38 -9.60 14.45
CA GLY A 260 -3.00 -10.91 13.93
C GLY A 260 -2.37 -10.83 12.54
N LEU A 261 -2.95 -10.02 11.65
CA LEU A 261 -2.43 -9.78 10.31
C LEU A 261 -1.04 -9.12 10.36
N TYR A 262 -0.87 -8.04 11.12
CA TYR A 262 0.41 -7.34 11.27
C TYR A 262 1.48 -8.23 11.91
N PHE A 263 1.11 -8.98 12.95
CA PHE A 263 2.00 -9.97 13.54
C PHE A 263 2.46 -10.98 12.48
N PHE A 264 1.54 -11.52 11.68
CA PHE A 264 1.85 -12.52 10.66
C PHE A 264 2.70 -11.95 9.51
N ASP A 265 2.31 -10.83 8.92
CA ASP A 265 3.03 -10.22 7.79
C ASP A 265 4.44 -9.82 8.19
N HIS A 266 4.60 -9.15 9.34
CA HIS A 266 5.90 -8.75 9.86
C HIS A 266 6.79 -9.97 10.17
N SER A 267 6.19 -10.98 10.78
CA SER A 267 6.82 -12.25 11.12
C SER A 267 7.39 -12.97 9.89
N VAL A 268 6.55 -13.17 8.88
CA VAL A 268 6.95 -13.87 7.65
C VAL A 268 7.97 -13.04 6.87
N ALA A 269 7.76 -11.73 6.75
CA ALA A 269 8.71 -10.85 6.08
C ALA A 269 10.09 -10.87 6.76
N SER A 270 10.14 -10.81 8.09
CA SER A 270 11.39 -10.87 8.85
C SER A 270 12.11 -12.21 8.68
N GLN A 271 11.38 -13.33 8.70
CA GLN A 271 11.97 -14.65 8.45
C GLN A 271 12.50 -14.82 7.01
N MET A 272 11.74 -14.37 6.01
CA MET A 272 12.16 -14.43 4.61
C MET A 272 13.39 -13.53 4.36
N ALA A 273 13.47 -12.38 5.02
CA ALA A 273 14.64 -11.49 4.93
C ALA A 273 15.88 -12.07 5.64
N GLN A 274 15.70 -12.94 6.63
CA GLN A 274 16.77 -13.49 7.46
C GLN A 274 17.13 -14.94 7.14
N GLN A 275 16.85 -15.39 5.92
CA GLN A 275 17.27 -16.72 5.49
C GLN A 275 18.81 -16.86 5.54
N LYS A 276 19.27 -18.05 5.95
CA LYS A 276 20.70 -18.38 6.04
C LYS A 276 21.45 -18.18 4.71
N GLU A 277 20.72 -18.27 3.59
CA GLU A 277 21.23 -18.05 2.23
C GLU A 277 21.77 -16.64 2.00
N PHE A 278 21.30 -15.63 2.75
CA PHE A 278 21.70 -14.24 2.60
C PHE A 278 22.93 -13.84 3.45
N ASN A 279 23.53 -14.77 4.20
CA ASN A 279 24.76 -14.55 4.98
C ASN A 279 24.78 -13.24 5.81
N LEU A 280 23.71 -13.00 6.57
CA LEU A 280 23.60 -11.81 7.42
C LEU A 280 24.62 -11.85 8.58
N LYS A 281 25.23 -10.69 8.87
CA LYS A 281 26.25 -10.53 9.92
C LYS A 281 25.67 -10.31 11.33
N ASN A 282 24.49 -9.71 11.42
CA ASN A 282 23.85 -9.35 12.70
C ASN A 282 22.83 -10.42 13.13
N PRO A 283 22.66 -10.63 14.45
CA PRO A 283 21.65 -11.55 14.97
C PRO A 283 20.23 -11.02 14.73
N SER A 284 19.25 -11.91 14.70
CA SER A 284 17.83 -11.56 14.53
C SER A 284 17.22 -10.99 15.82
N ALA A 285 16.29 -10.03 15.66
CA ALA A 285 15.67 -9.31 16.78
C ALA A 285 14.13 -9.25 16.65
N TYR A 286 13.49 -10.40 16.43
CA TYR A 286 12.05 -10.49 16.16
C TYR A 286 11.16 -9.83 17.23
N HIS A 287 11.48 -10.01 18.52
CA HIS A 287 10.69 -9.44 19.63
C HIS A 287 10.68 -7.93 19.62
N TYR A 288 11.86 -7.36 19.40
CA TYR A 288 12.07 -5.93 19.45
C TYR A 288 11.45 -5.26 18.22
N ASP A 289 11.52 -5.89 17.06
CA ASP A 289 10.86 -5.39 15.85
C ASP A 289 9.32 -5.36 15.99
N ILE A 290 8.71 -6.38 16.62
CA ILE A 290 7.26 -6.38 16.92
C ILE A 290 6.90 -5.29 17.93
N LEU A 291 7.75 -5.05 18.93
CA LEU A 291 7.56 -3.96 19.88
C LEU A 291 7.61 -2.60 19.18
N VAL A 292 8.61 -2.37 18.33
CA VAL A 292 8.74 -1.14 17.53
C VAL A 292 7.53 -0.97 16.62
N LEU A 293 7.04 -2.06 16.01
CA LEU A 293 5.82 -2.05 15.22
C LEU A 293 4.62 -1.58 16.06
N SER A 294 4.46 -2.10 17.29
CA SER A 294 3.36 -1.71 18.18
C SER A 294 3.33 -0.21 18.51
N PHE A 295 4.49 0.45 18.55
CA PHE A 295 4.57 1.91 18.75
C PHE A 295 4.32 2.72 17.47
N SER A 296 4.46 2.10 16.30
CA SER A 296 4.31 2.77 14.99
C SER A 296 2.92 2.63 14.37
N VAL A 297 2.08 1.74 14.89
CA VAL A 297 0.66 1.57 14.51
C VAL A 297 -0.18 2.70 15.08
#